data_AF-A0A6N7X4D7-F1
#
_entry.id   AF-A0A6N7X4D7-F1
#
_cell.length_a   1.000
_cell.length_b   1.000
_cell.length_c   1.000
_cell.angle_alpha   90.00
_cell.angle_beta   90.00
_cell.angle_gamma   90.00
#
_symmetry.space_group_name_H-M   'P 1'
#
loop_
_entity.id
_entity.type
_entity.pdbx_description
1 polymer ?
#
loop_
_entity_poly.entity_id
_entity_poly.type
_entity_poly.pdbx_seq_one_letter_code
_entity_poly.pdbx_strand_id
1 'polypeptide(L)'
;MKRKGLIALLAAVLVTMSMAFVSADESDFKLVNSYPKDGQTNTSIENVGVKLRFNRELAGEKAQKNNAKCVKIVDPNGKEIPIKVMSSKADKGLLLVLGDSNNKKFKVENNAKYKLVISENLMDDQGDRLGKETTLSFTTFNQRLNMMINMGMMFLIFGGITVMTIRNANQQQEKKNKKDEKEEVAFNPYHEAKRTGKTVEEVIAENKKKEEKAAKKAKRKNKNGEAEYVKDYQLKLSEILPNVYSVSAPRPISTAGGKYISSHGPTAKAAKAAKKFGNRNQR
;
A
#
# COMPACT_ATOMS: atom_id res chain seq x y z
N MET A 1 49.50 -60.54 17.09
CA MET A 1 48.27 -60.51 16.27
C MET A 1 48.60 -60.99 14.86
N LYS A 2 47.92 -62.03 14.37
CA LYS A 2 48.25 -62.68 13.08
C LYS A 2 48.01 -61.67 11.94
N ARG A 3 48.93 -61.57 10.97
CA ARG A 3 48.95 -60.58 9.86
C ARG A 3 47.58 -60.29 9.21
N LYS A 4 46.68 -61.29 9.19
CA LYS A 4 45.30 -61.18 8.71
C LYS A 4 44.43 -60.17 9.47
N GLY A 5 44.62 -60.02 10.80
CA GLY A 5 43.88 -59.04 11.61
C GLY A 5 44.35 -57.60 11.36
N LEU A 6 45.64 -57.41 11.07
CA LEU A 6 46.18 -56.09 10.73
C LEU A 6 45.65 -55.61 9.36
N ILE A 7 45.54 -56.53 8.39
CA ILE A 7 45.00 -56.24 7.05
C ILE A 7 43.50 -55.91 7.13
N ALA A 8 42.73 -56.64 7.94
CA ALA A 8 41.30 -56.36 8.13
C ALA A 8 41.07 -54.98 8.78
N LEU A 9 41.91 -54.60 9.74
CA LEU A 9 41.83 -53.30 10.40
C LEU A 9 42.26 -52.15 9.46
N LEU A 10 43.28 -52.36 8.63
CA LEU A 10 43.69 -51.40 7.59
C LEU A 10 42.61 -51.20 6.51
N ALA A 11 41.97 -52.27 6.07
CA ALA A 11 40.85 -52.20 5.13
C ALA A 11 39.64 -51.47 5.73
N ALA A 12 39.32 -51.73 7.00
CA ALA A 12 38.25 -51.03 7.70
C ALA A 12 38.55 -49.52 7.84
N VAL A 13 39.79 -49.14 8.17
CA VAL A 13 40.21 -47.73 8.26
C VAL A 13 40.14 -47.02 6.91
N LEU A 14 40.57 -47.68 5.83
CA LEU A 14 40.47 -47.16 4.46
C LEU A 14 39.01 -46.95 4.01
N VAL A 15 38.11 -47.87 4.36
CA VAL A 15 36.67 -47.75 4.06
C VAL A 15 36.00 -46.66 4.93
N THR A 16 36.46 -46.44 6.17
CA THR A 16 35.94 -45.33 6.99
C THR A 16 36.48 -43.97 6.57
N MET A 17 37.70 -43.88 6.03
CA MET A 17 38.23 -42.60 5.50
C MET A 17 37.59 -42.21 4.16
N SER A 18 37.07 -43.15 3.36
CA SER A 18 36.34 -42.82 2.13
C SER A 18 34.91 -42.31 2.38
N MET A 19 34.36 -42.49 3.59
CA MET A 19 33.06 -41.92 3.99
C MET A 19 33.16 -40.52 4.60
N ALA A 20 34.37 -40.00 4.87
CA ALA A 20 34.58 -38.73 5.57
C ALA A 20 34.72 -37.50 4.66
N PHE A 21 34.59 -37.64 3.34
CA PHE A 21 34.61 -36.52 2.39
C PHE A 21 33.21 -36.27 1.79
N VAL A 22 32.22 -35.97 2.65
CA VAL A 22 31.10 -35.12 2.23
C VAL A 22 31.48 -33.70 2.61
N SER A 23 32.42 -33.16 1.85
CA SER A 23 32.62 -31.71 1.79
C SER A 23 31.41 -31.15 1.06
N ALA A 24 30.63 -30.27 1.69
CA ALA A 24 29.67 -29.43 0.99
C ALA A 24 30.49 -28.50 0.08
N ASP A 25 30.72 -28.95 -1.16
CA ASP A 25 31.72 -28.37 -2.04
C ASP A 25 31.14 -27.09 -2.68
N GLU A 26 31.92 -26.00 -2.67
CA GLU A 26 31.57 -24.79 -3.43
C GLU A 26 31.58 -25.04 -4.94
N SER A 27 32.12 -26.19 -5.37
CA SER A 27 32.16 -26.66 -6.74
C SER A 27 30.78 -27.08 -7.28
N ASP A 28 29.84 -27.57 -6.45
CA ASP A 28 28.59 -28.17 -6.94
C ASP A 28 27.71 -27.17 -7.69
N PHE A 29 27.12 -27.61 -8.80
CA PHE A 29 26.16 -26.80 -9.56
C PHE A 29 24.89 -26.56 -8.73
N LYS A 30 24.60 -25.30 -8.41
CA LYS A 30 23.52 -24.91 -7.49
C LYS A 30 22.83 -23.62 -7.90
N LEU A 31 21.55 -23.53 -7.52
CA LEU A 31 20.80 -22.28 -7.57
C LEU A 31 21.32 -21.35 -6.46
N VAL A 32 21.77 -20.15 -6.85
CA VAL A 32 22.31 -19.12 -5.95
C VAL A 32 21.20 -18.17 -5.49
N ASN A 33 20.34 -17.76 -6.42
CA ASN A 33 19.28 -16.79 -6.12
C ASN A 33 18.09 -16.95 -7.07
N SER A 34 16.90 -16.56 -6.61
CA SER A 34 15.71 -16.44 -7.43
C SER A 34 15.00 -15.11 -7.20
N TYR A 35 14.40 -14.58 -8.26
CA TYR A 35 13.38 -13.55 -8.16
C TYR A 35 12.14 -14.00 -8.95
N PRO A 36 10.96 -14.13 -8.32
CA PRO A 36 10.68 -13.90 -6.90
C PRO A 36 11.49 -14.83 -5.97
N LYS A 37 11.68 -14.40 -4.72
CA LYS A 37 12.21 -15.28 -3.65
C LYS A 37 11.15 -16.34 -3.31
N ASP A 38 11.57 -17.47 -2.76
CA ASP A 38 10.62 -18.46 -2.27
C ASP A 38 9.67 -17.87 -1.22
N GLY A 39 8.38 -18.15 -1.37
CA GLY A 39 7.30 -17.62 -0.56
C GLY A 39 6.93 -16.15 -0.84
N GLN A 40 7.58 -15.48 -1.80
CA GLN A 40 7.34 -14.06 -2.05
C GLN A 40 5.90 -13.81 -2.51
N THR A 41 5.25 -12.83 -1.89
CA THR A 41 3.91 -12.37 -2.25
C THR A 41 3.96 -11.09 -3.09
N ASN A 42 2.82 -10.67 -3.62
CA ASN A 42 2.69 -9.43 -4.39
C ASN A 42 3.56 -9.38 -5.65
N THR A 43 3.76 -10.52 -6.31
CA THR A 43 4.49 -10.58 -7.59
C THR A 43 3.61 -10.12 -8.75
N SER A 44 4.16 -9.31 -9.66
CA SER A 44 3.44 -8.81 -10.84
C SER A 44 2.79 -9.92 -11.67
N ILE A 45 1.52 -9.71 -12.05
CA ILE A 45 0.72 -10.66 -12.85
C ILE A 45 1.04 -10.59 -14.35
N GLU A 46 1.33 -9.39 -14.86
CA GLU A 46 1.31 -9.12 -16.30
C GLU A 46 2.39 -9.87 -17.09
N ASN A 47 3.46 -10.29 -16.42
CA ASN A 47 4.52 -11.11 -16.98
C ASN A 47 5.06 -12.04 -15.90
N VAL A 48 4.33 -13.12 -15.56
CA VAL A 48 4.84 -14.13 -14.62
C VAL A 48 6.20 -14.59 -15.11
N GLY A 49 7.23 -14.18 -14.38
CA GLY A 49 8.60 -14.31 -14.81
C GLY A 49 9.47 -14.61 -13.60
N VAL A 50 10.13 -15.76 -13.62
CA VAL A 50 11.10 -16.13 -12.59
C VAL A 50 12.50 -15.97 -13.17
N LYS A 51 13.31 -15.15 -12.52
CA LYS A 51 14.74 -15.01 -12.76
C LYS A 51 15.46 -15.95 -11.81
N LEU A 52 16.23 -16.88 -12.35
CA LEU A 52 17.03 -17.83 -11.60
C LEU A 52 18.50 -17.53 -11.88
N ARG A 53 19.31 -17.48 -10.82
CA ARG A 53 20.75 -17.30 -10.95
C ARG A 53 21.45 -18.50 -10.36
N PHE A 54 22.27 -19.15 -11.17
CA PHE A 54 23.09 -20.28 -10.79
C PHE A 54 24.55 -19.86 -10.64
N ASN A 55 25.35 -20.69 -9.97
CA ASN A 55 26.79 -20.45 -9.81
C ASN A 55 27.61 -20.81 -11.06
N ARG A 56 26.97 -21.41 -12.08
CA ARG A 56 27.64 -21.87 -13.31
C ARG A 56 26.91 -21.41 -14.56
N GLU A 57 27.61 -21.45 -15.70
CA GLU A 57 27.08 -21.07 -17.02
C GLU A 57 26.13 -22.15 -17.56
N LEU A 58 25.09 -21.71 -18.28
CA LEU A 58 24.01 -22.57 -18.79
C LEU A 58 23.45 -22.05 -20.12
N ALA A 59 24.28 -21.35 -20.90
CA ALA A 59 23.93 -20.70 -22.15
C ALA A 59 24.40 -21.46 -23.41
N GLY A 60 25.04 -22.60 -23.26
CA GLY A 60 25.41 -23.53 -24.31
C GLY A 60 24.19 -24.22 -24.91
N GLU A 61 24.25 -24.54 -26.20
CA GLU A 61 23.09 -25.08 -26.93
C GLU A 61 22.56 -26.41 -26.35
N LYS A 62 23.47 -27.27 -25.87
CA LYS A 62 23.09 -28.52 -25.20
C LYS A 62 22.30 -28.22 -23.92
N ALA A 63 22.85 -27.36 -23.05
CA ALA A 63 22.22 -26.94 -21.81
C ALA A 63 20.84 -26.33 -22.06
N GLN A 64 20.73 -25.39 -23.00
CA GLN A 64 19.45 -24.77 -23.36
C GLN A 64 18.38 -25.78 -23.79
N LYS A 65 18.73 -26.72 -24.68
CA LYS A 65 17.79 -27.75 -25.17
C LYS A 65 17.30 -28.67 -24.06
N ASN A 66 18.18 -29.03 -23.11
CA ASN A 66 17.82 -29.83 -21.95
C ASN A 66 16.96 -29.03 -20.95
N ASN A 67 17.43 -27.83 -20.59
CA ASN A 67 16.89 -27.04 -19.50
C ASN A 67 15.49 -26.50 -19.81
N ALA A 68 15.14 -26.32 -21.09
CA ALA A 68 13.79 -25.96 -21.51
C ALA A 68 12.71 -26.97 -21.05
N LYS A 69 13.09 -28.23 -20.79
CA LYS A 69 12.19 -29.29 -20.29
C LYS A 69 12.31 -29.54 -18.79
N CYS A 70 13.35 -29.00 -18.16
CA CYS A 70 13.66 -29.23 -16.75
C CYS A 70 12.98 -28.23 -15.82
N VAL A 71 12.24 -27.27 -16.36
CA VAL A 71 11.60 -26.22 -15.59
C VAL A 71 10.12 -26.17 -15.94
N LYS A 72 9.28 -26.01 -14.92
CA LYS A 72 7.85 -25.79 -15.09
C LYS A 72 7.29 -24.91 -14.00
N ILE A 73 6.24 -24.17 -14.31
CA ILE A 73 5.44 -23.44 -13.33
C ILE A 73 4.07 -24.10 -13.29
N VAL A 74 3.62 -24.45 -12.08
CA VAL A 74 2.27 -24.98 -11.82
C VAL A 74 1.44 -23.96 -11.08
N ASP A 75 0.16 -23.91 -11.44
CA ASP A 75 -0.87 -23.10 -10.80
C ASP A 75 -1.33 -23.73 -9.46
N PRO A 76 -2.22 -23.04 -8.71
CA PRO A 76 -2.76 -23.58 -7.45
C PRO A 76 -3.50 -24.92 -7.61
N ASN A 77 -4.02 -25.21 -8.80
CA ASN A 77 -4.74 -26.44 -9.12
C ASN A 77 -3.80 -27.58 -9.57
N GLY A 78 -2.48 -27.33 -9.57
CA GLY A 78 -1.47 -28.28 -10.02
C GLY A 78 -1.30 -28.37 -11.54
N LYS A 79 -1.93 -27.47 -12.31
CA LYS A 79 -1.84 -27.45 -13.76
C LYS A 79 -0.65 -26.62 -14.22
N GLU A 80 0.09 -27.14 -15.19
CA GLU A 80 1.24 -26.44 -15.78
C GLU A 80 0.78 -25.25 -16.63
N ILE A 81 1.39 -24.08 -16.39
CA ILE A 81 1.21 -22.90 -17.23
C ILE A 81 2.23 -22.90 -18.38
N PRO A 82 1.85 -22.46 -19.59
CA PRO A 82 2.81 -22.30 -20.68
C PRO A 82 3.93 -21.33 -20.34
N ILE A 83 5.18 -21.75 -20.57
CA ILE A 83 6.38 -20.96 -20.29
C ILE A 83 7.38 -21.00 -21.44
N LYS A 84 8.30 -20.04 -21.43
CA LYS A 84 9.52 -19.97 -22.25
C LYS A 84 10.72 -19.85 -21.32
N VAL A 85 11.71 -20.71 -21.56
CA VAL A 85 12.94 -20.76 -20.79
C VAL A 85 14.06 -20.17 -21.65
N MET A 86 14.78 -19.17 -21.14
CA MET A 86 15.83 -18.44 -21.87
C MET A 86 17.04 -18.23 -20.98
N SER A 87 18.22 -18.60 -21.46
CA SER A 87 19.50 -18.31 -20.81
C SER A 87 20.15 -17.07 -21.41
N SER A 88 20.87 -16.29 -20.60
CA SER A 88 21.65 -15.14 -21.09
C SER A 88 23.08 -15.54 -21.45
N LYS A 89 23.56 -15.12 -22.64
CA LYS A 89 24.98 -15.25 -23.01
C LYS A 89 25.86 -14.20 -22.33
N ALA A 90 25.30 -13.04 -22.01
CA ALA A 90 26.03 -11.94 -21.38
C ALA A 90 26.06 -12.06 -19.85
N ASP A 91 24.95 -12.50 -19.25
CA ASP A 91 24.84 -12.73 -17.80
C ASP A 91 24.98 -14.22 -17.52
N LYS A 92 26.23 -14.61 -17.30
CA LYS A 92 26.65 -15.98 -17.03
C LYS A 92 25.91 -16.53 -15.80
N GLY A 93 25.18 -17.62 -16.02
CA GLY A 93 24.38 -18.29 -14.98
C GLY A 93 22.96 -17.74 -14.78
N LEU A 94 22.51 -16.78 -15.60
CA LEU A 94 21.12 -16.33 -15.59
C LEU A 94 20.22 -17.22 -16.46
N LEU A 95 19.16 -17.75 -15.85
CA LEU A 95 18.04 -18.41 -16.50
C LEU A 95 16.75 -17.62 -16.26
N LEU A 96 16.06 -17.25 -17.33
CA LEU A 96 14.77 -16.59 -17.30
C LEU A 96 13.68 -17.60 -17.66
N VAL A 97 12.67 -17.68 -16.80
CA VAL A 97 11.49 -18.53 -16.98
C VAL A 97 10.31 -17.60 -17.10
N LEU A 98 9.83 -17.37 -18.31
CA LEU A 98 8.76 -16.40 -18.61
C LEU A 98 7.48 -17.12 -18.99
N GLY A 99 6.34 -16.62 -18.53
CA GLY A 99 5.04 -17.03 -19.04
C GLY A 99 4.92 -16.78 -20.54
N ASP A 100 4.42 -17.75 -21.30
CA ASP A 100 4.24 -17.61 -22.74
C ASP A 100 2.89 -16.94 -23.06
N SER A 101 2.85 -15.61 -23.00
CA SER A 101 1.65 -14.82 -23.30
C SER A 101 1.13 -14.98 -24.73
N ASN A 102 1.93 -15.52 -25.66
CA ASN A 102 1.48 -15.81 -27.02
C ASN A 102 0.64 -17.10 -27.07
N ASN A 103 0.67 -17.92 -26.02
CA ASN A 103 -0.08 -19.15 -25.92
C ASN A 103 -1.50 -18.87 -25.37
N LYS A 104 -2.55 -19.24 -26.12
CA LYS A 104 -3.95 -19.04 -25.69
C LYS A 104 -4.32 -19.76 -24.39
N LYS A 105 -3.56 -20.78 -24.00
CA LYS A 105 -3.73 -21.52 -22.73
C LYS A 105 -3.06 -20.83 -21.55
N PHE A 106 -2.24 -19.81 -21.80
CA PHE A 106 -1.61 -19.02 -20.76
C PHE A 106 -2.65 -18.12 -20.09
N LYS A 107 -2.96 -18.45 -18.84
CA LYS A 107 -3.82 -17.65 -17.97
C LYS A 107 -3.18 -17.61 -16.60
N VAL A 108 -3.06 -16.40 -16.06
CA VAL A 108 -2.53 -16.16 -14.72
C VAL A 108 -3.64 -15.56 -13.88
N GLU A 109 -3.86 -16.17 -12.73
CA GLU A 109 -4.85 -15.72 -11.76
C GLU A 109 -4.25 -14.69 -10.82
N ASN A 110 -5.14 -13.81 -10.37
CA ASN A 110 -4.84 -12.77 -9.42
C ASN A 110 -4.90 -13.35 -7.99
N ASN A 111 -3.98 -12.93 -7.12
CA ASN A 111 -3.90 -13.42 -5.74
C ASN A 111 -3.82 -14.96 -5.63
N ALA A 112 -3.04 -15.58 -6.51
CA ALA A 112 -2.92 -17.02 -6.62
C ALA A 112 -1.47 -17.47 -6.36
N LYS A 113 -1.32 -18.61 -5.67
CA LYS A 113 -0.02 -19.19 -5.33
C LYS A 113 0.44 -20.13 -6.45
N TYR A 114 1.56 -19.79 -7.07
CA TYR A 114 2.22 -20.60 -8.07
C TYR A 114 3.44 -21.30 -7.47
N LYS A 115 3.84 -22.42 -8.09
CA LYS A 115 5.07 -23.14 -7.75
C LYS A 115 5.90 -23.34 -9.01
N LEU A 116 7.14 -22.88 -8.95
CA LEU A 116 8.19 -23.24 -9.90
C LEU A 116 8.84 -24.55 -9.44
N VAL A 117 8.97 -25.51 -10.35
CA VAL A 117 9.67 -26.77 -10.14
C VAL A 117 10.85 -26.83 -11.09
N ILE A 118 12.04 -27.03 -10.54
CA ILE A 118 13.30 -27.18 -11.25
C ILE A 118 13.77 -28.62 -11.03
N SER A 119 13.85 -29.40 -12.11
CA SER A 119 14.30 -30.79 -12.08
C SER A 119 15.77 -30.90 -11.67
N GLU A 120 16.10 -31.98 -10.97
CA GLU A 120 17.48 -32.41 -10.71
C GLU A 120 18.33 -32.55 -11.97
N ASN A 121 17.69 -32.78 -13.13
CA ASN A 121 18.35 -32.98 -14.42
C ASN A 121 18.69 -31.66 -15.15
N LEU A 122 18.35 -30.51 -14.57
CA LEU A 122 18.81 -29.23 -15.09
C LEU A 122 20.35 -29.23 -15.09
N MET A 123 20.95 -28.84 -16.21
CA MET A 123 22.39 -29.00 -16.42
C MET A 123 23.07 -27.69 -16.79
N ASP A 124 24.33 -27.56 -16.41
CA ASP A 124 25.21 -26.47 -16.83
C ASP A 124 25.81 -26.74 -18.22
N ASP A 125 26.66 -25.83 -18.69
CA ASP A 125 27.32 -25.94 -19.99
C ASP A 125 28.40 -27.03 -20.05
N GLN A 126 28.90 -27.49 -18.90
CA GLN A 126 29.86 -28.58 -18.77
C GLN A 126 29.17 -29.95 -18.71
N GLY A 127 27.85 -29.98 -18.50
CA GLY A 127 27.04 -31.19 -18.38
C GLY A 127 26.78 -31.63 -16.94
N ASP A 128 27.24 -30.86 -15.95
CA ASP A 128 26.96 -31.14 -14.55
C ASP A 128 25.50 -30.83 -14.21
N ARG A 129 24.89 -31.71 -13.41
CA ARG A 129 23.46 -31.65 -13.08
C ARG A 129 23.23 -30.97 -11.73
N LEU A 130 22.07 -30.35 -11.58
CA LEU A 130 21.64 -29.73 -10.32
C LEU A 130 21.54 -30.77 -9.19
N GLY A 131 21.31 -32.03 -9.54
CA GLY A 131 21.42 -33.18 -8.63
C GLY A 131 20.28 -33.33 -7.63
N LYS A 132 19.41 -32.32 -7.49
CA LYS A 132 18.19 -32.39 -6.69
C LYS A 132 17.08 -31.55 -7.27
N GLU A 133 15.85 -32.02 -7.12
CA GLU A 133 14.66 -31.21 -7.44
C GLU A 133 14.59 -30.02 -6.49
N THR A 134 14.44 -28.82 -7.06
CA THR A 134 14.30 -27.57 -6.30
C THR A 134 12.95 -26.96 -6.63
N THR A 135 12.20 -26.62 -5.59
CA THR A 135 10.89 -25.97 -5.74
C THR A 135 10.90 -24.60 -5.10
N LEU A 136 10.20 -23.65 -5.72
CA LEU A 136 10.04 -22.29 -5.25
C LEU A 136 8.58 -21.92 -5.39
N SER A 137 8.03 -21.18 -4.44
CA SER A 137 6.66 -20.72 -4.46
C SER A 137 6.59 -19.20 -4.50
N PHE A 138 5.58 -18.65 -5.18
CA PHE A 138 5.33 -17.22 -5.20
C PHE A 138 3.85 -16.95 -5.38
N THR A 139 3.35 -15.84 -4.83
CA THR A 139 1.95 -15.43 -4.93
C THR A 139 1.83 -14.18 -5.78
N THR A 140 0.91 -14.23 -6.75
CA THR A 140 0.63 -13.09 -7.62
C THR A 140 -0.06 -11.95 -6.87
N PHE A 141 0.12 -10.74 -7.38
CA PHE A 141 -0.38 -9.51 -6.79
C PHE A 141 -1.90 -9.48 -6.66
N ASN A 142 -2.41 -9.04 -5.51
CA ASN A 142 -3.85 -8.90 -5.31
C ASN A 142 -4.36 -7.54 -5.84
N GLN A 143 -4.81 -7.48 -7.10
CA GLN A 143 -5.32 -6.22 -7.67
C GLN A 143 -6.64 -5.78 -7.01
N ARG A 144 -7.49 -6.70 -6.55
CA ARG A 144 -8.77 -6.33 -5.91
C ARG A 144 -8.55 -5.60 -4.59
N LEU A 145 -7.66 -6.10 -3.74
CA LEU A 145 -7.29 -5.41 -2.50
C LEU A 145 -6.69 -4.05 -2.79
N ASN A 146 -5.76 -3.94 -3.75
CA ASN A 146 -5.15 -2.65 -4.09
C ASN A 146 -6.14 -1.66 -4.71
N MET A 147 -7.08 -2.12 -5.52
CA MET A 147 -8.16 -1.28 -6.06
C MET A 147 -9.09 -0.81 -4.93
N MET A 148 -9.46 -1.70 -3.99
CA MET A 148 -10.25 -1.33 -2.81
C MET A 148 -9.51 -0.33 -1.90
N ILE A 149 -8.20 -0.49 -1.71
CA ILE A 149 -7.38 0.42 -0.91
C ILE A 149 -7.30 1.79 -1.58
N ASN A 150 -6.96 1.84 -2.88
CA ASN A 150 -6.88 3.10 -3.62
C ASN A 150 -8.24 3.80 -3.69
N MET A 151 -9.30 3.03 -3.90
CA MET A 151 -10.67 3.54 -3.87
C MET A 151 -11.06 4.04 -2.47
N GLY A 152 -10.69 3.32 -1.40
CA GLY A 152 -10.91 3.74 -0.02
C GLY A 152 -10.16 5.03 0.33
N MET A 153 -8.91 5.17 -0.10
CA MET A 153 -8.12 6.40 0.07
C MET A 153 -8.73 7.56 -0.72
N MET A 154 -9.19 7.31 -1.95
CA MET A 154 -9.94 8.28 -2.74
C MET A 154 -11.23 8.70 -2.01
N PHE A 155 -12.02 7.76 -1.50
CA PHE A 155 -13.23 8.06 -0.72
C PHE A 155 -12.95 8.85 0.55
N LEU A 156 -11.85 8.59 1.26
CA LEU A 156 -11.45 9.40 2.43
C LEU A 156 -11.09 10.84 2.05
N ILE A 157 -10.35 11.03 0.96
CA ILE A 157 -9.94 12.37 0.49
C ILE A 157 -11.16 13.14 -0.05
N PHE A 158 -11.92 12.55 -0.97
CA PHE A 158 -13.12 13.17 -1.53
C PHE A 158 -14.22 13.35 -0.50
N GLY A 159 -14.39 12.39 0.42
CA GLY A 159 -15.31 12.48 1.56
C GLY A 159 -14.92 13.59 2.52
N GLY A 160 -13.64 13.70 2.89
CA GLY A 160 -13.13 14.78 3.71
C GLY A 160 -13.33 16.15 3.07
N ILE A 161 -13.02 16.29 1.78
CA ILE A 161 -13.20 17.54 1.03
C ILE A 161 -14.68 17.89 0.90
N THR A 162 -15.57 16.94 0.60
CA THR A 162 -17.02 17.19 0.50
C THR A 162 -17.61 17.61 1.85
N VAL A 163 -17.28 16.93 2.96
CA VAL A 163 -17.73 17.36 4.30
C VAL A 163 -17.20 18.75 4.65
N MET A 164 -15.92 19.04 4.40
CA MET A 164 -15.36 20.38 4.62
C MET A 164 -16.01 21.44 3.71
N THR A 165 -16.31 21.10 2.45
CA THR A 165 -16.96 22.00 1.49
C THR A 165 -18.40 22.29 1.89
N ILE A 166 -19.18 21.28 2.28
CA ILE A 166 -20.54 21.45 2.80
C ILE A 166 -20.51 22.30 4.08
N ARG A 167 -19.58 22.02 5.01
CA ARG A 167 -19.44 22.79 6.25
C ARG A 167 -19.04 24.23 5.96
N ASN A 168 -18.13 24.48 5.02
CA ASN A 168 -17.74 25.82 4.61
C ASN A 168 -18.86 26.56 3.87
N ALA A 169 -19.61 25.88 3.01
CA ALA A 169 -20.77 26.43 2.31
C ALA A 169 -21.87 26.81 3.31
N ASN A 170 -22.19 25.92 4.26
CA ASN A 170 -23.14 26.19 5.34
C ASN A 170 -22.66 27.34 6.24
N GLN A 171 -21.37 27.40 6.59
CA GLN A 171 -20.82 28.52 7.36
C GLN A 171 -20.82 29.83 6.60
N GLN A 172 -20.61 29.82 5.28
CA GLN A 172 -20.71 31.01 4.43
C GLN A 172 -22.16 31.45 4.26
N GLN A 173 -23.11 30.52 4.13
CA GLN A 173 -24.54 30.79 4.15
C GLN A 173 -24.99 31.34 5.50
N GLU A 174 -24.59 30.74 6.62
CA GLU A 174 -24.90 31.29 7.95
C GLU A 174 -24.29 32.67 8.17
N LYS A 175 -23.10 32.95 7.63
CA LYS A 175 -22.48 34.29 7.69
C LYS A 175 -23.18 35.31 6.78
N LYS A 176 -23.73 34.88 5.64
CA LYS A 176 -24.58 35.71 4.77
C LYS A 176 -25.94 35.94 5.43
N ASN A 177 -26.63 34.89 5.82
CA ASN A 177 -27.90 34.94 6.54
C ASN A 177 -27.82 35.74 7.85
N LYS A 178 -26.71 35.67 8.63
CA LYS A 178 -26.52 36.53 9.82
C LYS A 178 -26.16 37.99 9.50
N LYS A 179 -25.66 38.28 8.30
CA LYS A 179 -25.50 39.66 7.84
C LYS A 179 -26.85 40.20 7.38
N ASP A 180 -27.60 39.40 6.65
CA ASP A 180 -28.94 39.75 6.18
C ASP A 180 -29.96 39.85 7.35
N GLU A 181 -29.94 38.93 8.33
CA GLU A 181 -30.76 39.00 9.56
C GLU A 181 -30.37 40.15 10.51
N LYS A 182 -29.13 40.65 10.43
CA LYS A 182 -28.75 41.85 11.20
C LYS A 182 -29.20 43.15 10.52
N GLU A 183 -29.52 43.10 9.23
CA GLU A 183 -30.12 44.21 8.48
C GLU A 183 -31.66 44.11 8.43
N GLU A 184 -32.26 42.94 8.64
CA GLU A 184 -33.71 42.79 8.85
C GLU A 184 -34.11 43.19 10.28
N VAL A 185 -34.33 44.49 10.44
CA VAL A 185 -35.27 45.16 11.37
C VAL A 185 -35.31 44.58 12.79
N ALA A 186 -34.51 45.18 13.69
CA ALA A 186 -34.70 45.03 15.12
C ALA A 186 -36.18 45.23 15.50
N PHE A 187 -36.79 44.23 16.14
CA PHE A 187 -38.20 44.21 16.55
C PHE A 187 -38.58 45.48 17.30
N ASN A 188 -39.44 46.31 16.70
CA ASN A 188 -39.97 47.52 17.33
C ASN A 188 -41.44 47.27 17.75
N PRO A 189 -41.70 47.04 19.05
CA PRO A 189 -43.01 46.62 19.56
C PRO A 189 -44.15 47.58 19.20
N TYR A 190 -43.88 48.88 19.18
CA TYR A 190 -44.88 49.92 18.90
C TYR A 190 -45.26 49.98 17.43
N HIS A 191 -44.32 49.73 16.54
CA HIS A 191 -44.56 49.72 15.09
C HIS A 191 -45.35 48.47 14.68
N GLU A 192 -45.06 47.33 15.29
CA GLU A 192 -45.79 46.10 15.05
C GLU A 192 -47.20 46.10 15.66
N ALA A 193 -47.37 46.67 16.87
CA ALA A 193 -48.69 46.89 17.47
C ALA A 193 -49.58 47.77 16.58
N LYS A 194 -49.04 48.87 16.04
CA LYS A 194 -49.77 49.75 15.12
C LYS A 194 -50.12 49.08 13.79
N ARG A 195 -49.25 48.20 13.27
CA ARG A 195 -49.49 47.47 12.02
C ARG A 195 -50.49 46.33 12.18
N THR A 196 -50.51 45.68 13.34
CA THR A 196 -51.32 44.48 13.62
C THR A 196 -52.62 44.77 14.37
N GLY A 197 -52.79 46.00 14.88
CA GLY A 197 -53.95 46.40 15.68
C GLY A 197 -53.99 45.78 17.07
N LYS A 198 -52.91 45.10 17.49
CA LYS A 198 -52.79 44.42 18.78
C LYS A 198 -52.13 45.32 19.82
N THR A 199 -52.34 45.02 21.11
CA THR A 199 -51.66 45.72 22.20
C THR A 199 -50.16 45.40 22.19
N VAL A 200 -49.34 46.36 22.62
CA VAL A 200 -47.87 46.24 22.65
C VAL A 200 -47.42 45.03 23.47
N GLU A 201 -48.13 44.74 24.57
CA GLU A 201 -47.85 43.61 25.46
C GLU A 201 -48.09 42.25 24.78
N GLU A 202 -49.15 42.14 23.99
CA GLU A 202 -49.47 40.91 23.26
C GLU A 202 -48.43 40.63 22.17
N VAL A 203 -47.96 41.66 21.48
CA VAL A 203 -46.92 41.57 20.44
C VAL A 203 -45.58 41.15 21.05
N ILE A 204 -45.21 41.68 22.22
CA ILE A 204 -44.01 41.26 22.95
C ILE A 204 -44.12 39.80 23.41
N ALA A 205 -45.28 39.39 23.94
CA ALA A 205 -45.49 38.02 24.39
C ALA A 205 -45.47 37.00 23.23
N GLU A 206 -46.02 37.38 22.08
CA GLU A 206 -46.01 36.55 20.87
C GLU A 206 -44.59 36.39 20.31
N ASN A 207 -43.81 37.47 20.31
CA ASN A 207 -42.42 37.42 19.85
C ASN A 207 -41.53 36.57 20.78
N LYS A 208 -41.66 36.72 22.11
CA LYS A 208 -40.97 35.85 23.09
C LYS A 208 -41.30 34.37 22.88
N LYS A 209 -42.57 34.02 22.62
CA LYS A 209 -42.97 32.64 22.31
C LYS A 209 -42.35 32.12 21.00
N LYS A 210 -42.18 32.98 19.99
CA LYS A 210 -41.52 32.62 18.72
C LYS A 210 -40.02 32.40 18.91
N GLU A 211 -39.36 33.29 19.66
CA GLU A 211 -37.95 33.17 20.02
C GLU A 211 -37.66 31.89 20.83
N GLU A 212 -38.49 31.56 21.82
CA GLU A 212 -38.34 30.32 22.60
C GLU A 212 -38.52 29.06 21.75
N LYS A 213 -39.48 29.06 20.82
CA LYS A 213 -39.69 27.95 19.87
C LYS A 213 -38.51 27.81 18.91
N ALA A 214 -37.95 28.92 18.43
CA ALA A 214 -36.75 28.93 17.60
C ALA A 214 -35.52 28.42 18.35
N ALA A 215 -35.32 28.86 19.59
CA ALA A 215 -34.23 28.41 20.46
C ALA A 215 -34.33 26.90 20.78
N LYS A 216 -35.53 26.38 21.03
CA LYS A 216 -35.75 24.92 21.22
C LYS A 216 -35.46 24.11 19.95
N LYS A 217 -35.81 24.62 18.76
CA LYS A 217 -35.49 23.97 17.48
C LYS A 217 -33.98 23.98 17.19
N ALA A 218 -33.28 25.08 17.46
CA ALA A 218 -31.83 25.19 17.30
C ALA A 218 -31.08 24.21 18.23
N LYS A 219 -31.50 24.08 19.49
CA LYS A 219 -30.92 23.12 20.45
C LYS A 219 -31.14 21.65 20.05
N ARG A 220 -32.20 21.31 19.32
CA ARG A 220 -32.45 19.95 18.80
C ARG A 220 -31.57 19.62 17.59
N LYS A 221 -31.33 20.57 16.68
CA LYS A 221 -30.45 20.36 15.51
C LYS A 221 -28.99 20.11 15.92
N ASN A 222 -28.50 20.73 16.99
CA ASN A 222 -27.14 20.53 17.49
C ASN A 222 -26.93 19.17 18.19
N LYS A 223 -27.98 18.44 18.58
CA LYS A 223 -27.87 17.11 19.21
C LYS A 223 -27.84 15.96 18.21
N ASN A 224 -28.40 16.13 17.02
CA ASN A 224 -28.49 15.08 15.99
C ASN A 224 -27.44 15.24 14.87
N GLY A 225 -26.54 16.23 14.97
CA GLY A 225 -25.55 16.57 13.94
C GLY A 225 -24.16 15.96 14.14
N GLU A 226 -23.95 15.20 15.21
CA GLU A 226 -22.65 14.57 15.49
C GLU A 226 -22.74 13.05 15.32
N ALA A 227 -22.08 12.57 14.25
CA ALA A 227 -21.51 11.24 14.06
C ALA A 227 -22.46 10.03 13.92
N GLU A 228 -22.97 9.81 12.70
CA GLU A 228 -23.42 8.46 12.27
C GLU A 228 -22.85 8.01 10.91
N TYR A 229 -21.72 8.54 10.48
CA TYR A 229 -20.99 7.97 9.34
C TYR A 229 -19.50 7.95 9.66
N VAL A 230 -18.85 6.82 9.39
CA VAL A 230 -17.46 6.43 9.73
C VAL A 230 -17.26 5.74 11.09
N LYS A 231 -18.03 4.69 11.38
CA LYS A 231 -17.53 3.46 12.03
C LYS A 231 -17.77 2.37 10.98
N ASP A 232 -16.80 1.86 10.23
CA ASP A 232 -15.90 0.78 10.66
C ASP A 232 -14.93 0.44 9.51
N TYR A 233 -13.99 1.32 9.18
CA TYR A 233 -12.86 0.93 8.32
C TYR A 233 -11.56 1.49 8.88
N GLN A 234 -11.18 1.04 10.08
CA GLN A 234 -9.78 1.11 10.49
C GLN A 234 -8.99 0.03 9.72
N LEU A 235 -8.62 0.35 8.48
CA LEU A 235 -7.58 -0.39 7.77
C LEU A 235 -6.27 -0.17 8.53
N LYS A 236 -5.69 -1.22 9.11
CA LYS A 236 -4.34 -1.19 9.67
C LYS A 236 -3.35 -1.13 8.52
N LEU A 237 -3.05 0.08 8.03
CA LEU A 237 -2.13 0.34 6.92
C LEU A 237 -0.73 -0.30 7.10
N SER A 238 -0.30 -0.52 8.35
CA SER A 238 0.97 -1.18 8.70
C SER A 238 1.04 -2.67 8.30
N GLU A 239 -0.10 -3.34 8.13
CA GLU A 239 -0.15 -4.76 7.73
C GLU A 239 -0.09 -4.93 6.20
N ILE A 240 -0.25 -3.83 5.45
CA ILE A 240 -0.59 -3.87 4.02
C ILE A 240 0.48 -3.16 3.16
N LEU A 241 1.13 -2.13 3.71
CA LEU A 241 2.15 -1.36 3.02
C LEU A 241 3.53 -1.60 3.66
N PRO A 242 4.57 -1.94 2.88
CA PRO A 242 5.92 -1.99 3.41
C PRO A 242 6.36 -0.59 3.87
N ASN A 243 7.03 -0.52 5.02
CA ASN A 243 7.56 0.72 5.63
C ASN A 243 6.52 1.74 6.15
N VAL A 244 5.36 1.30 6.63
CA VAL A 244 4.42 2.18 7.36
C VAL A 244 4.62 2.06 8.86
N TYR A 245 5.09 3.14 9.48
CA TYR A 245 5.25 3.26 10.93
C TYR A 245 4.00 3.90 11.55
N SER A 246 3.49 3.30 12.62
CA SER A 246 2.38 3.87 13.39
C SER A 246 2.89 4.94 14.35
N VAL A 247 2.11 6.00 14.51
CA VAL A 247 2.31 7.01 15.57
C VAL A 247 1.26 6.83 16.64
N SER A 248 1.65 6.90 17.92
CA SER A 248 0.76 6.66 19.06
C SER A 248 -0.37 7.70 19.18
N ALA A 249 -0.13 8.91 18.67
CA ALA A 249 -1.10 9.99 18.63
C ALA A 249 -0.70 11.03 17.55
N PRO A 250 -1.66 11.78 17.00
CA PRO A 250 -1.36 12.95 16.17
C PRO A 250 -0.53 13.95 16.97
N ARG A 251 0.68 14.29 16.49
CA ARG A 251 1.51 15.33 17.11
C ARG A 251 1.52 16.58 16.22
N PRO A 252 1.16 17.77 16.75
CA PRO A 252 1.28 19.00 15.99
C PRO A 252 2.76 19.32 15.73
N ILE A 253 3.04 19.99 14.61
CA ILE A 253 4.41 20.28 14.14
C ILE A 253 5.21 21.10 15.17
N SER A 254 4.50 21.88 15.99
CA SER A 254 5.07 22.66 17.09
C SER A 254 5.81 21.80 18.11
N THR A 255 5.36 20.56 18.33
CA THR A 255 5.96 19.62 19.29
C THR A 255 7.34 19.12 18.82
N ALA A 256 7.59 19.13 17.52
CA ALA A 256 8.88 18.77 16.92
C ALA A 256 9.76 20.01 16.65
N GLY A 257 9.42 21.17 17.23
CA GLY A 257 10.14 22.42 17.04
C GLY A 257 9.87 23.13 15.70
N GLY A 258 8.96 22.60 14.88
CA GLY A 258 8.58 23.22 13.61
C GLY A 258 7.79 24.52 13.84
N LYS A 259 8.28 25.64 13.32
CA LYS A 259 7.52 26.90 13.28
C LYS A 259 6.70 26.97 12.01
N TYR A 260 5.38 27.12 12.15
CA TYR A 260 4.49 27.34 11.02
C TYR A 260 4.65 28.78 10.52
N ILE A 261 5.27 28.97 9.35
CA ILE A 261 5.36 30.29 8.71
C ILE A 261 4.04 30.54 7.98
N SER A 262 3.05 31.10 8.67
CA SER A 262 1.85 31.59 8.00
C SER A 262 2.14 32.95 7.34
N SER A 263 1.96 33.03 6.02
CA SER A 263 2.04 34.30 5.27
C SER A 263 0.91 35.28 5.61
N HIS A 264 -0.02 34.90 6.50
CA HIS A 264 -1.20 35.67 6.92
C HIS A 264 -1.26 35.90 8.44
N GLY A 265 -0.19 35.55 9.17
CA GLY A 265 -0.09 35.76 10.61
C GLY A 265 -0.08 37.24 11.00
N PRO A 266 -0.33 37.55 12.29
CA PRO A 266 -0.36 38.93 12.81
C PRO A 266 0.94 39.71 12.51
N THR A 267 2.08 39.04 12.46
CA THR A 267 3.38 39.62 12.08
C THR A 267 3.44 40.07 10.61
N ALA A 268 2.84 39.32 9.68
CA ALA A 268 2.76 39.69 8.27
C ALA A 268 1.76 40.85 8.02
N LYS A 269 0.68 40.93 8.82
CA LYS A 269 -0.25 42.07 8.80
C LYS A 269 0.40 43.34 9.37
N ALA A 270 1.18 43.23 10.44
CA ALA A 270 1.94 44.36 11.00
C ALA A 270 3.01 44.89 10.02
N ALA A 271 3.72 44.00 9.33
CA ALA A 271 4.71 44.39 8.31
C ALA A 271 4.08 45.08 7.09
N LYS A 272 2.89 44.63 6.64
CA LYS A 272 2.13 45.31 5.57
C LYS A 272 1.56 46.66 6.00
N ALA A 273 1.16 46.80 7.27
CA ALA A 273 0.68 48.07 7.81
C ALA A 273 1.81 49.11 7.90
N ALA A 274 3.01 48.71 8.35
CA ALA A 274 4.18 49.60 8.44
C ALA A 274 4.62 50.12 7.06
N LYS A 275 4.64 49.28 6.02
CA LYS A 275 4.92 49.71 4.63
C LYS A 275 3.90 50.71 4.08
N LYS A 276 2.65 50.68 4.54
CA LYS A 276 1.57 51.56 4.08
C LYS A 276 1.57 52.94 4.77
N PHE A 277 2.27 53.08 5.89
CA PHE A 277 2.47 54.36 6.59
C PHE A 277 3.75 55.08 6.14
N GLY A 278 4.84 54.36 5.87
CA GLY A 278 6.09 54.97 5.36
C GLY A 278 5.94 55.67 3.99
N ASN A 279 5.03 55.19 3.15
CA ASN A 279 4.82 55.73 1.80
C ASN A 279 3.86 56.93 1.73
N ARG A 280 3.35 57.41 2.88
CA ARG A 280 2.42 58.55 2.95
C ARG A 280 3.10 59.87 3.36
N ASN A 281 4.36 59.82 3.79
CA ASN A 281 5.17 61.00 4.19
C ASN A 281 6.22 61.41 3.14
N GLN A 282 6.10 60.95 1.89
CA GLN A 282 6.97 61.34 0.76
C GLN A 282 6.18 61.90 -0.44
N ARG A 283 5.08 62.60 -0.18
CA ARG A 283 4.40 63.42 -1.17
C ARG A 283 4.35 64.86 -0.72
#